data_AF-A0A0R0J6H9-F1
#
_entry.id   AF-A0A0R0J6H9-F1
#
_cell.length_a   1.000
_cell.length_b   1.000
_cell.length_c   1.000
_cell.angle_alpha   90.00
_cell.angle_beta   90.00
_cell.angle_gamma   90.00
#
_symmetry.space_group_name_H-M   'P 1'
#
loop_
_entity.id
_entity.type
_entity.pdbx_description
1 polymer ?
#
loop_
_entity_poly.entity_id
_entity_poly.type
_entity_poly.pdbx_seq_one_letter_code
_entity_poly.pdbx_strand_id
1 'polypeptide(L)'
;MEDANLQRLHCSVKNYDWGLPGHVSEVARLHALNSASQLHAEDPFAELWMGTHDSGPSFLASSNRNGNGVSLKAWISENPDVLGDKVLHKWGSDLPFLFKVLSVGKALSIQAHPDKELARTLHKLHPDLYKDANHKPEMALAITSFEALCGFITLKELKGVLHTVPEIVELVGATNTNLVLQTNDQDGEEKVKPVLQAVFTDLMSACKDRVTDAVNRLKSRLLKESEVRQLTDKEQLVLQLEKQYPADVGVIAAFFLNHVKLNPGEALFLGANEPHAYLSGECVECMATSDNVVRAGLTPKHRDVQTLCSMLTYKQECQQ
;
A
#
# COMPACT_ATOMS: atom_id res chain seq x y z
N MET A 1 -12.28 30.98 -25.12
CA MET A 1 -10.84 31.22 -25.05
C MET A 1 -10.31 30.32 -23.97
N GLU A 2 -9.43 29.38 -24.29
CA GLU A 2 -8.70 28.63 -23.24
C GLU A 2 -7.85 29.64 -22.47
N ASP A 3 -7.91 29.58 -21.14
CA ASP A 3 -7.08 30.40 -20.25
C ASP A 3 -5.62 29.97 -20.46
N ALA A 4 -4.74 30.91 -20.84
CA ALA A 4 -3.33 30.62 -21.09
C ALA A 4 -2.62 30.05 -19.84
N ASN A 5 -3.18 30.26 -18.64
CA ASN A 5 -2.65 29.76 -17.38
C ASN A 5 -3.18 28.36 -17.00
N LEU A 6 -4.12 27.78 -17.74
CA LEU A 6 -4.69 26.47 -17.47
C LEU A 6 -4.28 25.46 -18.55
N GLN A 7 -3.51 24.46 -18.16
CA GLN A 7 -3.06 23.41 -19.06
C GLN A 7 -3.84 22.11 -18.83
N ARG A 8 -4.52 21.61 -19.87
CA ARG A 8 -5.13 20.28 -19.84
C ARG A 8 -4.05 19.21 -20.03
N LEU A 9 -4.08 18.17 -19.21
CA LEU A 9 -3.16 17.03 -19.31
C LEU A 9 -3.82 15.84 -20.00
N HIS A 10 -3.01 15.09 -20.76
CA HIS A 10 -3.24 13.68 -21.06
C HIS A 10 -2.41 12.83 -20.10
N CYS A 11 -3.08 11.96 -19.37
CA CYS A 11 -2.51 11.24 -18.24
C CYS A 11 -2.23 9.78 -18.59
N SER A 12 -1.21 9.21 -17.97
CA SER A 12 -0.84 7.81 -18.18
C SER A 12 -1.75 6.88 -17.38
N VAL A 13 -2.13 5.74 -17.96
CA VAL A 13 -2.84 4.65 -17.26
C VAL A 13 -1.91 3.47 -17.02
N LYS A 14 -2.11 2.79 -15.90
CA LYS A 14 -1.50 1.49 -15.58
C LYS A 14 -2.56 0.42 -15.51
N ASN A 15 -2.41 -0.62 -16.33
CA ASN A 15 -3.30 -1.77 -16.40
C ASN A 15 -2.74 -2.96 -15.60
N TYR A 16 -2.45 -2.74 -14.31
CA TYR A 16 -1.94 -3.81 -13.45
C TYR A 16 -3.04 -4.85 -13.14
N ASP A 17 -2.68 -6.12 -13.01
CA ASP A 17 -3.61 -7.26 -12.83
C ASP A 17 -4.52 -7.22 -11.58
N TRP A 18 -4.25 -6.29 -10.66
CA TRP A 18 -5.08 -6.03 -9.49
C TRP A 18 -6.18 -5.01 -9.74
N GLY A 19 -6.15 -4.29 -10.87
CA GLY A 19 -7.12 -3.26 -11.23
C GLY A 19 -8.54 -3.81 -11.43
N LEU A 20 -9.55 -2.97 -11.24
CA LEU A 20 -10.93 -3.31 -11.57
C LEU A 20 -11.11 -3.46 -13.10
N PRO A 21 -12.03 -4.33 -13.55
CA PRO A 21 -12.40 -4.40 -14.97
C PRO A 21 -12.91 -3.06 -15.51
N GLY A 22 -12.58 -2.75 -16.76
CA GLY A 22 -12.86 -1.46 -17.39
C GLY A 22 -14.33 -1.00 -17.32
N HIS A 23 -15.30 -1.91 -17.32
CA HIS A 23 -16.74 -1.54 -17.26
C HIS A 23 -17.22 -1.05 -15.87
N VAL A 24 -16.43 -1.28 -14.81
CA VAL A 24 -16.73 -0.83 -13.43
C VAL A 24 -15.63 0.05 -12.83
N SER A 25 -14.54 0.29 -13.54
CA SER A 25 -13.40 1.07 -13.05
C SER A 25 -13.58 2.57 -13.29
N GLU A 26 -13.43 3.35 -12.23
CA GLU A 26 -13.32 4.82 -12.28
C GLU A 26 -12.08 5.26 -13.05
N VAL A 27 -10.94 4.57 -12.89
CA VAL A 27 -9.73 4.81 -13.71
C VAL A 27 -10.03 4.66 -15.20
N ALA A 28 -10.77 3.61 -15.61
CA ALA A 28 -11.15 3.42 -17.00
C ALA A 28 -12.08 4.55 -17.49
N ARG A 29 -13.10 4.91 -16.70
CA ARG A 29 -14.03 6.00 -17.00
C ARG A 29 -13.30 7.34 -17.18
N LEU A 30 -12.41 7.69 -16.26
CA LEU A 30 -11.60 8.90 -16.31
C LEU A 30 -10.63 8.89 -17.48
N HIS A 31 -10.01 7.74 -17.77
CA HIS A 31 -9.13 7.59 -18.93
C HIS A 31 -9.88 7.86 -20.24
N ALA A 32 -11.04 7.25 -20.47
CA ALA A 32 -11.83 7.49 -21.68
C ALA A 32 -12.21 8.96 -21.86
N LEU A 33 -12.58 9.64 -20.78
CA LEU A 33 -12.86 11.09 -20.81
C LEU A 33 -11.60 11.93 -21.05
N ASN A 34 -10.44 11.45 -20.63
CA ASN A 34 -9.15 12.13 -20.77
C ASN A 34 -8.54 11.98 -22.16
N SER A 35 -8.63 10.80 -22.77
CA SER A 35 -7.93 10.43 -24.02
C SER A 35 -8.84 10.20 -25.23
N ALA A 36 -10.17 10.15 -25.05
CA ALA A 36 -11.13 9.69 -26.07
C ALA A 36 -10.80 8.29 -26.64
N SER A 37 -10.03 7.48 -25.90
CA SER A 37 -9.67 6.12 -26.30
C SER A 37 -10.84 5.14 -26.13
N GLN A 38 -10.86 4.11 -26.97
CA GLN A 38 -11.81 3.02 -26.84
C GLN A 38 -11.38 2.12 -25.67
N LEU A 39 -12.29 1.88 -24.73
CA LEU A 39 -12.05 0.99 -23.59
C LEU A 39 -12.39 -0.46 -23.95
N HIS A 40 -11.58 -1.39 -23.48
CA HIS A 40 -11.92 -2.81 -23.41
C HIS A 40 -12.54 -3.10 -22.05
N ALA A 41 -13.77 -3.62 -22.04
CA ALA A 41 -14.58 -3.75 -20.83
C ALA A 41 -14.00 -4.66 -19.75
N GLU A 42 -13.20 -5.66 -20.16
CA GLU A 42 -12.64 -6.69 -19.26
C GLU A 42 -11.17 -6.47 -18.90
N ASP A 43 -10.50 -5.54 -19.57
CA ASP A 43 -9.10 -5.22 -19.25
C ASP A 43 -9.03 -4.59 -17.86
N PRO A 44 -7.99 -4.90 -17.05
CA PRO A 44 -7.84 -4.31 -15.74
C PRO A 44 -7.36 -2.86 -15.85
N PHE A 45 -8.00 -1.95 -15.13
CA PHE A 45 -7.59 -0.55 -15.01
C PHE A 45 -7.27 -0.27 -13.54
N ALA A 46 -5.99 0.01 -13.26
CA ALA A 46 -5.47 0.00 -11.89
C ALA A 46 -5.17 1.42 -11.41
N GLU A 47 -4.36 2.17 -12.15
CA GLU A 47 -3.94 3.53 -11.75
C GLU A 47 -4.04 4.52 -12.92
N LEU A 48 -4.52 5.74 -12.65
CA LEU A 48 -4.40 6.91 -13.53
C LEU A 48 -3.37 7.87 -12.93
N TRP A 49 -2.25 8.15 -13.62
CA TRP A 49 -1.14 8.92 -13.11
C TRP A 49 -1.15 10.35 -13.63
N MET A 50 -1.06 11.31 -12.71
CA MET A 50 -1.05 12.75 -12.97
C MET A 50 0.19 13.38 -12.32
N GLY A 51 1.14 13.79 -13.15
CA GLY A 51 2.37 14.41 -12.68
C GLY A 51 3.54 14.24 -13.65
N THR A 52 4.75 14.35 -13.10
CA THR A 52 6.01 14.38 -13.84
C THR A 52 6.81 13.08 -13.74
N HIS A 53 6.25 12.02 -13.15
CA HIS A 53 6.98 10.77 -12.92
C HIS A 53 7.35 10.06 -14.23
N ASP A 54 8.61 9.65 -14.38
CA ASP A 54 9.14 9.09 -15.62
C ASP A 54 8.46 7.77 -16.03
N SER A 55 8.11 6.92 -15.04
CA SER A 55 7.37 5.67 -15.30
C SER A 55 5.93 5.87 -15.76
N GLY A 56 5.33 7.06 -15.61
CA GLY A 56 3.95 7.35 -16.00
C GLY A 56 3.76 8.83 -16.33
N PRO A 57 4.41 9.33 -17.39
CA PRO A 57 4.45 10.75 -17.69
C PRO A 57 3.06 11.27 -18.09
N SER A 58 2.74 12.48 -17.66
CA SER A 58 1.63 13.26 -18.21
C SER A 58 2.10 14.17 -19.34
N PHE A 59 1.23 14.48 -20.30
CA PHE A 59 1.54 15.29 -21.48
C PHE A 59 0.57 16.46 -21.61
N LEU A 60 1.02 17.59 -22.16
CA LEU A 60 0.14 18.72 -22.45
C LEU A 60 -0.78 18.42 -23.63
N ALA A 61 -2.10 18.55 -23.46
CA ALA A 61 -3.08 18.27 -24.51
C ALA A 61 -2.93 19.15 -25.75
N SER A 62 -2.52 20.41 -25.57
CA SER A 62 -2.29 21.39 -26.64
C SER A 62 -1.16 21.01 -27.60
N SER A 63 -0.20 20.19 -27.14
CA SER A 63 1.00 19.81 -27.89
C SER A 63 0.81 18.61 -28.83
N ASN A 64 -0.33 17.91 -28.75
CA ASN A 64 -0.57 16.65 -29.46
C ASN A 64 -0.90 16.78 -30.96
N ARG A 65 -0.73 17.95 -31.58
CA ARG A 65 -1.08 18.16 -33.00
C ARG A 65 -0.15 17.43 -33.99
N ASN A 66 1.07 17.06 -33.58
CA ASN A 66 2.10 16.45 -34.44
C ASN A 66 2.62 15.08 -33.95
N GLY A 67 1.92 14.41 -33.02
CA GLY A 67 2.28 13.05 -32.56
C GLY A 67 3.42 12.95 -31.52
N ASN A 68 4.11 14.06 -31.22
CA ASN A 68 5.09 14.16 -30.12
C ASN A 68 4.59 15.17 -29.08
N GLY A 69 3.78 14.72 -28.12
CA GLY A 69 3.34 15.56 -27.02
C GLY A 69 4.50 16.00 -26.13
N VAL A 70 4.47 17.25 -25.66
CA VAL A 70 5.41 17.78 -24.66
C VAL A 70 5.00 17.21 -23.29
N SER A 71 5.92 16.52 -22.61
CA SER A 71 5.66 16.00 -21.27
C SER A 71 5.55 17.16 -20.28
N LEU A 72 4.73 16.99 -19.24
CA LEU A 72 4.60 17.96 -18.16
C LEU A 72 5.96 18.24 -17.50
N LYS A 73 6.81 17.21 -17.37
CA LYS A 73 8.17 17.34 -16.82
C LYS A 73 9.04 18.26 -17.68
N ALA A 74 9.04 18.08 -19.00
CA ALA A 74 9.81 18.92 -19.91
C ALA A 74 9.30 20.37 -19.89
N TRP A 75 7.98 20.55 -19.91
CA TRP A 75 7.37 21.87 -19.87
C TRP A 75 7.67 22.62 -18.56
N ILE A 76 7.59 21.97 -17.40
CA ILE A 76 7.97 22.57 -16.11
C ILE A 76 9.46 22.92 -16.09
N SER A 77 10.33 22.09 -16.67
CA SER A 77 11.77 22.36 -16.72
C SER A 77 12.09 23.63 -17.55
N GLU A 78 11.32 23.88 -18.61
CA GLU A 78 11.43 25.11 -19.42
C GLU A 78 10.71 26.31 -18.80
N ASN A 79 9.77 26.08 -17.88
CA ASN A 79 8.94 27.10 -17.25
C ASN A 79 8.92 26.93 -15.71
N PRO A 80 10.07 26.94 -15.01
CA PRO A 80 10.14 26.56 -13.59
C PRO A 80 9.34 27.48 -12.65
N ASP A 81 9.10 28.72 -13.06
CA ASP A 81 8.35 29.72 -12.28
C ASP A 81 6.90 29.29 -11.99
N VAL A 82 6.33 28.35 -12.76
CA VAL A 82 4.97 27.83 -12.55
C VAL A 82 4.83 27.04 -11.25
N LEU A 83 5.94 26.58 -10.67
CA LEU A 83 5.97 25.92 -9.37
C LEU A 83 5.88 26.93 -8.21
N GLY A 84 6.26 28.19 -8.47
CA GLY A 84 6.46 29.23 -7.47
C GLY A 84 7.74 29.06 -6.65
N ASP A 85 8.28 30.18 -6.18
CA ASP A 85 9.60 30.28 -5.52
C ASP A 85 9.80 29.28 -4.37
N LYS A 86 8.76 29.07 -3.55
CA LYS A 86 8.82 28.19 -2.38
C LYS A 86 9.07 26.72 -2.78
N VAL A 87 8.41 26.26 -3.84
CA VAL A 87 8.54 24.88 -4.31
C VAL A 87 9.89 24.72 -5.00
N LEU A 88 10.22 25.65 -5.89
CA LEU A 88 11.48 25.63 -6.64
C LEU A 88 12.71 25.63 -5.70
N HIS A 89 12.71 26.47 -4.67
CA HIS A 89 13.80 26.53 -3.70
C HIS A 89 13.98 25.24 -2.91
N LYS A 90 12.89 24.55 -2.56
CA LYS A 90 12.92 23.39 -1.67
C LYS A 90 13.06 22.05 -2.39
N TRP A 91 12.46 21.89 -3.57
CA TRP A 91 12.41 20.63 -4.31
C TRP A 91 12.96 20.71 -5.74
N GLY A 92 13.35 21.89 -6.22
CA GLY A 92 13.85 22.09 -7.57
C GLY A 92 12.73 22.19 -8.61
N SER A 93 13.09 21.99 -9.88
CA SER A 93 12.22 22.19 -11.04
C SER A 93 11.39 20.95 -11.38
N ASP A 94 10.86 20.25 -10.36
CA ASP A 94 10.02 19.07 -10.53
C ASP A 94 8.86 19.08 -9.52
N LEU A 95 7.78 18.36 -9.82
CA LEU A 95 6.67 18.23 -8.87
C LEU A 95 7.10 17.38 -7.68
N PRO A 96 6.91 17.85 -6.43
CA PRO A 96 7.31 17.11 -5.25
C PRO A 96 6.31 16.01 -4.87
N PHE A 97 5.29 15.77 -5.70
CA PHE A 97 4.24 14.77 -5.49
C PHE A 97 3.86 14.10 -6.82
N LEU A 98 3.31 12.90 -6.70
CA LEU A 98 2.61 12.19 -7.74
C LEU A 98 1.15 12.02 -7.29
N PHE A 99 0.22 12.46 -8.15
CA PHE A 99 -1.21 12.36 -7.91
C PHE A 99 -1.80 11.23 -8.75
N LYS A 100 -2.71 10.45 -8.18
CA LYS A 100 -3.30 9.30 -8.84
C LYS A 100 -4.77 9.10 -8.51
N VAL A 101 -5.45 8.37 -9.38
CA VAL A 101 -6.70 7.66 -9.05
C VAL A 101 -6.41 6.17 -9.13
N LEU A 102 -6.87 5.41 -8.13
CA LEU A 102 -6.73 3.96 -8.06
C LEU A 102 -8.10 3.29 -8.12
N SER A 103 -8.20 2.19 -8.87
CA SER A 103 -9.36 1.30 -8.92
C SER A 103 -8.94 -0.10 -8.46
N VAL A 104 -9.08 -0.40 -7.17
CA VAL A 104 -8.53 -1.62 -6.53
C VAL A 104 -9.53 -2.77 -6.60
N GLY A 105 -9.25 -3.76 -7.46
CA GLY A 105 -10.04 -4.99 -7.61
C GLY A 105 -9.49 -6.22 -6.87
N LYS A 106 -8.20 -6.22 -6.53
CA LYS A 106 -7.53 -7.21 -5.68
C LYS A 106 -6.62 -6.49 -4.70
N ALA A 107 -6.39 -7.09 -3.54
CA ALA A 107 -5.52 -6.51 -2.52
C ALA A 107 -4.10 -6.30 -3.06
N LEU A 108 -3.53 -5.13 -2.81
CA LEU A 108 -2.13 -4.84 -3.10
C LEU A 108 -1.24 -5.54 -2.06
N SER A 109 0.07 -5.56 -2.35
CA SER A 109 1.04 -6.09 -1.39
C SER A 109 1.00 -5.33 -0.07
N ILE A 110 1.07 -6.05 1.05
CA ILE A 110 1.40 -5.41 2.33
C ILE A 110 2.80 -4.83 2.19
N GLN A 111 2.93 -3.55 2.43
CA GLN A 111 4.14 -2.79 2.17
C GLN A 111 4.39 -1.72 3.22
N ALA A 112 5.63 -1.27 3.29
CA ALA A 112 6.04 -0.08 4.02
C ALA A 112 7.08 0.69 3.21
N HIS A 113 7.17 1.99 3.46
CA HIS A 113 8.11 2.88 2.77
C HIS A 113 9.15 3.41 3.74
N PRO A 114 10.46 3.32 3.42
CA PRO A 114 11.49 3.85 4.30
C PRO A 114 11.32 5.35 4.51
N ASP A 115 11.70 5.83 5.69
CA ASP A 115 11.91 7.25 5.89
C ASP A 115 13.07 7.78 5.02
N LYS A 116 13.28 9.09 5.05
CA LYS A 116 14.21 9.75 4.13
C LYS A 116 15.68 9.39 4.40
N GLU A 117 16.03 9.09 5.65
CA GLU A 117 17.39 8.71 6.01
C GLU A 117 17.68 7.27 5.58
N LEU A 118 16.75 6.37 5.87
CA LEU A 118 16.85 4.98 5.47
C LEU A 118 16.81 4.82 3.94
N ALA A 119 15.95 5.56 3.23
CA ALA A 119 15.88 5.53 1.78
C ALA A 119 17.22 5.89 1.12
N ARG A 120 17.91 6.92 1.61
CA ARG A 120 19.27 7.29 1.14
C ARG A 120 20.27 6.16 1.35
N THR A 121 20.23 5.53 2.51
CA THR A 121 21.14 4.44 2.86
C THR A 121 20.87 3.22 1.97
N LEU A 122 19.61 2.83 1.84
CA LEU A 122 19.18 1.68 1.05
C LEU A 122 19.46 1.87 -0.45
N HIS A 123 19.18 3.05 -1.01
CA HIS A 123 19.49 3.36 -2.41
C HIS A 123 21.00 3.30 -2.69
N LYS A 124 21.83 3.78 -1.77
CA LYS A 124 23.29 3.72 -1.90
C LYS A 124 23.83 2.28 -1.85
N LEU A 125 23.26 1.43 -0.98
CA LEU A 125 23.71 0.06 -0.79
C LEU A 125 23.15 -0.92 -1.84
N HIS A 126 21.90 -0.71 -2.27
CA HIS A 126 21.15 -1.61 -3.14
C HIS A 126 20.30 -0.83 -4.18
N PRO A 127 20.91 -0.08 -5.11
CA PRO A 127 20.20 0.78 -6.07
C PRO A 127 19.26 0.00 -7.03
N ASP A 128 19.53 -1.28 -7.26
CA ASP A 128 18.66 -2.14 -8.07
C ASP A 128 17.34 -2.49 -7.38
N LEU A 129 17.32 -2.46 -6.04
CA LEU A 129 16.13 -2.75 -5.23
C LEU A 129 15.41 -1.46 -4.80
N TYR A 130 16.17 -0.45 -4.39
CA TYR A 130 15.67 0.85 -3.94
C TYR A 130 16.04 1.91 -4.97
N LYS A 131 15.04 2.42 -5.69
CA LYS A 131 15.23 3.15 -6.95
C LYS A 131 15.66 4.60 -6.79
N ASP A 132 15.42 5.17 -5.63
CA ASP A 132 15.70 6.57 -5.34
C ASP A 132 16.04 6.77 -3.87
N ALA A 133 16.57 7.95 -3.54
CA ALA A 133 16.97 8.31 -2.18
C ALA A 133 15.85 9.03 -1.40
N ASN A 134 14.59 8.95 -1.85
CA ASN A 134 13.47 9.69 -1.28
C ASN A 134 12.57 8.79 -0.41
N HIS A 135 11.90 9.42 0.56
CA HIS A 135 10.80 8.78 1.28
C HIS A 135 9.51 8.82 0.46
N LYS A 136 8.53 8.04 0.88
CA LYS A 136 7.23 7.94 0.21
C LYS A 136 6.08 8.02 1.22
N PRO A 137 5.84 9.18 1.87
CA PRO A 137 4.58 9.41 2.54
C PRO A 137 3.45 9.44 1.50
N GLU A 138 2.32 8.85 1.86
CA GLU A 138 1.16 8.72 0.97
C GLU A 138 -0.12 9.13 1.70
N MET A 139 -1.14 9.49 0.94
CA MET A 139 -2.48 9.75 1.43
C MET A 139 -3.49 9.15 0.45
N ALA A 140 -4.44 8.38 0.97
CA ALA A 140 -5.58 7.88 0.21
C ALA A 140 -6.85 8.62 0.63
N LEU A 141 -7.63 9.10 -0.33
CA LEU A 141 -8.95 9.69 -0.14
C LEU A 141 -9.97 8.83 -0.86
N ALA A 142 -10.91 8.24 -0.12
CA ALA A 142 -11.88 7.30 -0.65
C ALA A 142 -12.88 7.98 -1.60
N ILE A 143 -13.04 7.43 -2.81
CA ILE A 143 -14.06 7.83 -3.79
C ILE A 143 -15.30 6.94 -3.63
N THR A 144 -15.08 5.65 -3.40
CA THR A 144 -16.10 4.67 -3.01
C THR A 144 -15.86 4.21 -1.57
N SER A 145 -16.66 3.28 -1.05
CA SER A 145 -16.20 2.50 0.11
C SER A 145 -14.85 1.87 -0.22
N PHE A 146 -13.87 2.07 0.65
CA PHE A 146 -12.48 1.70 0.42
C PHE A 146 -11.93 0.97 1.64
N GLU A 147 -11.30 -0.19 1.41
CA GLU A 147 -10.76 -1.02 2.48
C GLU A 147 -9.24 -1.04 2.42
N ALA A 148 -8.60 -0.90 3.58
CA ALA A 148 -7.15 -0.93 3.73
C ALA A 148 -6.73 -1.70 4.98
N LEU A 149 -5.51 -2.24 4.95
CA LEU A 149 -4.73 -2.54 6.14
C LEU A 149 -3.84 -1.35 6.45
N CYS A 150 -3.73 -0.91 7.70
CA CYS A 150 -2.82 0.18 8.06
C CYS A 150 -2.38 0.16 9.54
N GLY A 151 -1.07 0.14 9.77
CA GLY A 151 -0.49 0.14 11.11
C GLY A 151 -0.79 -1.14 11.89
N PHE A 152 -0.09 -1.32 13.02
CA PHE A 152 -0.29 -2.49 13.88
C PHE A 152 -1.55 -2.34 14.75
N ILE A 153 -2.23 -3.47 14.98
CA ILE A 153 -3.31 -3.53 15.98
C ILE A 153 -2.80 -3.28 17.39
N THR A 154 -3.73 -2.95 18.29
CA THR A 154 -3.43 -2.77 19.71
C THR A 154 -2.88 -4.05 20.35
N LEU A 155 -2.09 -3.91 21.43
CA LEU A 155 -1.56 -5.06 22.17
C LEU A 155 -2.68 -5.98 22.68
N LYS A 156 -3.79 -5.38 23.12
CA LYS A 156 -4.99 -6.10 23.56
C LYS A 156 -5.58 -6.95 22.45
N GLU A 157 -5.72 -6.40 21.25
CA GLU A 157 -6.19 -7.16 20.09
C GLU A 157 -5.21 -8.28 19.71
N LEU A 158 -3.90 -8.01 19.74
CA LEU A 158 -2.90 -9.01 19.40
C LEU A 158 -2.92 -10.19 20.38
N LYS A 159 -3.07 -9.94 21.68
CA LYS A 159 -3.28 -10.99 22.69
C LYS A 159 -4.55 -11.80 22.36
N GLY A 160 -5.62 -11.14 21.96
CA GLY A 160 -6.85 -11.80 21.50
C GLY A 160 -6.61 -12.72 20.31
N VAL A 161 -5.90 -12.24 19.28
CA VAL A 161 -5.49 -13.04 18.11
C VAL A 161 -4.67 -14.26 18.54
N LEU A 162 -3.67 -14.09 19.41
CA LEU A 162 -2.84 -15.20 19.87
C LEU A 162 -3.63 -16.24 20.70
N HIS A 163 -4.72 -15.84 21.35
CA HIS A 163 -5.61 -16.77 22.05
C HIS A 163 -6.56 -17.52 21.11
N THR A 164 -7.00 -16.91 20.01
CA THR A 164 -8.06 -17.47 19.14
C THR A 164 -7.54 -18.06 17.82
N VAL A 165 -6.29 -17.80 17.47
CA VAL A 165 -5.67 -18.23 16.21
C VAL A 165 -4.43 -19.10 16.47
N PRO A 166 -4.59 -20.40 16.75
CA PRO A 166 -3.48 -21.30 17.07
C PRO A 166 -2.43 -21.39 15.96
N GLU A 167 -2.82 -21.23 14.69
CA GLU A 167 -1.88 -21.28 13.56
C GLU A 167 -0.86 -20.14 13.60
N ILE A 168 -1.20 -18.99 14.20
CA ILE A 168 -0.24 -17.91 14.44
C ILE A 168 0.76 -18.30 15.51
N VAL A 169 0.28 -18.87 16.63
CA VAL A 169 1.14 -19.34 17.73
C VAL A 169 2.13 -20.39 17.25
N GLU A 170 1.70 -21.28 16.34
CA GLU A 170 2.57 -22.28 15.72
C GLU A 170 3.67 -21.65 14.85
N LEU A 171 3.39 -20.53 14.17
CA LEU A 171 4.37 -19.83 13.33
C LEU A 171 5.38 -19.05 14.17
N VAL A 172 4.90 -18.26 15.14
CA VAL A 172 5.72 -17.35 15.95
C VAL A 172 6.36 -18.01 17.18
N GLY A 173 5.94 -19.22 17.52
CA GLY A 173 6.50 -20.00 18.62
C GLY A 173 6.01 -19.59 20.01
N ALA A 174 6.06 -20.54 20.95
CA ALA A 174 5.55 -20.38 22.30
C ALA A 174 6.31 -19.31 23.11
N THR A 175 7.62 -19.15 22.90
CA THR A 175 8.44 -18.17 23.62
C THR A 175 7.97 -16.74 23.35
N ASN A 176 7.88 -16.34 22.08
CA ASN A 176 7.46 -14.99 21.70
C ASN A 176 5.97 -14.76 21.93
N THR A 177 5.14 -15.80 21.78
CA THR A 177 3.73 -15.76 22.20
C THR A 177 3.62 -15.42 23.69
N ASN A 178 4.36 -16.11 24.56
CA ASN A 178 4.33 -15.86 25.99
C ASN A 178 4.83 -14.46 26.35
N LEU A 179 5.84 -13.94 25.65
CA LEU A 179 6.29 -12.56 25.84
C LEU A 179 5.16 -11.55 25.58
N VAL A 180 4.43 -11.66 24.46
CA VAL A 180 3.29 -10.78 24.16
C VAL A 180 2.21 -10.87 25.24
N LEU A 181 1.90 -12.09 25.69
CA LEU A 181 0.87 -12.32 26.72
C LEU A 181 1.28 -11.75 28.08
N GLN A 182 2.57 -11.67 28.39
CA GLN A 182 3.11 -11.12 29.64
C GLN A 182 3.32 -9.59 29.60
N THR A 183 3.45 -8.99 28.42
CA THR A 183 3.57 -7.52 28.28
C THR A 183 2.33 -6.82 28.80
N ASN A 184 2.48 -5.76 29.61
CA ASN A 184 1.36 -5.00 30.15
C ASN A 184 0.94 -3.89 29.17
N ASP A 185 -0.36 -3.59 29.11
CA ASP A 185 -0.88 -2.47 28.31
C ASP A 185 -0.40 -1.10 28.84
N GLN A 186 0.12 -1.05 30.08
CA GLN A 186 0.74 0.13 30.68
C GLN A 186 2.25 0.26 30.37
N ASP A 187 2.87 -0.74 29.73
CA ASP A 187 4.26 -0.64 29.33
C ASP A 187 4.39 0.38 28.19
N GLY A 188 5.42 1.25 28.28
CA GLY A 188 5.70 2.24 27.25
C GLY A 188 6.21 1.61 25.94
N GLU A 189 6.14 2.40 24.86
CA GLU A 189 6.53 1.98 23.50
C GLU A 189 7.93 1.34 23.44
N GLU A 190 8.90 1.84 24.22
CA GLU A 190 10.26 1.32 24.29
C GLU A 190 10.34 -0.16 24.72
N LYS A 191 9.41 -0.63 25.55
CA LYS A 191 9.35 -2.03 25.99
C LYS A 191 8.50 -2.89 25.07
N VAL A 192 7.42 -2.33 24.54
CA VAL A 192 6.45 -3.07 23.71
C VAL A 192 7.03 -3.33 22.31
N LYS A 193 7.72 -2.33 21.74
CA LYS A 193 8.27 -2.41 20.37
C LYS A 193 9.17 -3.62 20.14
N PRO A 194 10.19 -3.94 20.98
CA PRO A 194 11.02 -5.12 20.77
C PRO A 194 10.23 -6.45 20.77
N VAL A 195 9.17 -6.54 21.58
CA VAL A 195 8.32 -7.74 21.66
C VAL A 195 7.51 -7.91 20.38
N LEU A 196 6.86 -6.83 19.89
CA LEU A 196 6.14 -6.85 18.62
C LEU A 196 7.05 -7.14 17.45
N GLN A 197 8.24 -6.53 17.45
CA GLN A 197 9.27 -6.75 16.45
C GLN A 197 9.69 -8.21 16.39
N ALA A 198 9.97 -8.84 17.54
CA ALA A 198 10.35 -10.24 17.59
C ALA A 198 9.26 -11.16 17.01
N VAL A 199 8.01 -10.98 17.44
CA VAL A 199 6.87 -11.82 16.99
C VAL A 199 6.61 -11.64 15.49
N PHE A 200 6.62 -10.40 15.00
CA PHE A 200 6.43 -10.13 13.57
C PHE A 200 7.61 -10.63 12.73
N THR A 201 8.84 -10.56 13.25
CA THR A 201 10.04 -11.11 12.59
C THR A 201 9.93 -12.62 12.44
N ASP A 202 9.49 -13.33 13.49
CA ASP A 202 9.29 -14.78 13.41
C ASP A 202 8.23 -15.16 12.38
N LEU A 203 7.11 -14.42 12.31
CA LEU A 203 6.10 -14.61 11.29
C LEU A 203 6.68 -14.42 9.88
N MET A 204 7.35 -13.27 9.65
CA MET A 204 7.89 -12.93 8.32
C MET A 204 9.04 -13.85 7.89
N SER A 205 9.75 -14.45 8.85
CA SER A 205 10.87 -15.36 8.62
C SER A 205 10.44 -16.84 8.53
N ALA A 206 9.18 -17.15 8.81
CA ALA A 206 8.68 -18.52 8.71
C ALA A 206 8.85 -19.07 7.28
N CYS A 207 9.35 -20.31 7.18
CA CYS A 207 9.56 -20.92 5.88
C CYS A 207 8.22 -21.17 5.15
N LYS A 208 8.28 -21.19 3.82
CA LYS A 208 7.10 -21.29 2.95
C LYS A 208 6.20 -22.48 3.28
N ASP A 209 6.78 -23.63 3.61
CA ASP A 209 6.01 -24.85 3.91
C ASP A 209 5.19 -24.69 5.19
N ARG A 210 5.82 -24.15 6.26
CA ARG A 210 5.11 -23.86 7.52
C ARG A 210 3.99 -22.86 7.33
N VAL A 211 4.23 -21.81 6.55
CA VAL A 211 3.20 -20.80 6.22
C VAL A 211 2.05 -21.42 5.43
N THR A 212 2.36 -22.23 4.41
CA THR A 212 1.37 -22.93 3.59
C THR A 212 0.48 -23.82 4.44
N ASP A 213 1.08 -24.63 5.29
CA ASP A 213 0.39 -25.53 6.19
C ASP A 213 -0.51 -24.77 7.18
N ALA A 214 -0.01 -23.69 7.76
CA ALA A 214 -0.75 -22.84 8.69
C ALA A 214 -1.95 -22.16 8.02
N VAL A 215 -1.77 -21.57 6.83
CA VAL A 215 -2.85 -20.93 6.06
C VAL A 215 -3.93 -21.93 5.68
N ASN A 216 -3.54 -23.14 5.24
CA ASN A 216 -4.50 -24.19 4.89
C ASN A 216 -5.31 -24.69 6.10
N ARG A 217 -4.67 -24.84 7.27
CA ARG A 217 -5.36 -25.18 8.52
C ARG A 217 -6.31 -24.07 8.95
N LEU A 218 -5.86 -22.82 8.93
CA LEU A 218 -6.66 -21.65 9.26
C LEU A 218 -7.91 -21.59 8.38
N LYS A 219 -7.75 -21.67 7.05
CA LYS A 219 -8.85 -21.69 6.09
C LYS A 219 -9.85 -22.81 6.42
N SER A 220 -9.36 -24.03 6.60
CA SER A 220 -10.19 -25.20 6.87
C SER A 220 -10.96 -25.05 8.18
N ARG A 221 -10.33 -24.48 9.21
CA ARG A 221 -10.95 -24.20 10.51
C ARG A 221 -12.03 -23.13 10.38
N LEU A 222 -11.72 -21.99 9.78
CA LEU A 222 -12.67 -20.88 9.62
C LEU A 222 -13.88 -21.25 8.75
N LEU A 223 -13.70 -22.04 7.70
CA LEU A 223 -14.82 -22.53 6.89
C LEU A 223 -15.78 -23.41 7.71
N LYS A 224 -15.25 -24.30 8.57
CA LYS A 224 -16.08 -25.10 9.49
C LYS A 224 -16.75 -24.23 10.54
N GLU A 225 -16.03 -23.28 11.12
CA GLU A 225 -16.59 -22.38 12.13
C GLU A 225 -17.68 -21.48 11.54
N SER A 226 -17.59 -21.10 10.26
CA SER A 226 -18.64 -20.32 9.58
C SER A 226 -19.99 -21.05 9.45
N GLU A 227 -20.01 -22.38 9.57
CA GLU A 227 -21.25 -23.17 9.60
C GLU A 227 -21.95 -23.10 10.97
N VAL A 228 -21.23 -22.69 12.02
CA VAL A 228 -21.71 -22.74 13.41
C VAL A 228 -21.85 -21.34 14.03
N ARG A 229 -21.04 -20.37 13.59
CA ARG A 229 -21.07 -18.98 14.08
C ARG A 229 -20.77 -17.99 12.97
N GLN A 230 -21.14 -16.73 13.21
CA GLN A 230 -20.66 -15.63 12.39
C GLN A 230 -19.14 -15.45 12.59
N LEU A 231 -18.41 -15.37 11.47
CA LEU A 231 -16.99 -15.01 11.49
C LEU A 231 -16.82 -13.52 11.77
N THR A 232 -15.76 -13.16 12.50
CA THR A 232 -15.36 -11.77 12.72
C THR A 232 -14.91 -11.11 11.42
N ASP A 233 -14.89 -9.77 11.37
CA ASP A 233 -14.43 -9.01 10.19
C ASP A 233 -13.01 -9.42 9.75
N LYS A 234 -12.08 -9.61 10.69
CA LYS A 234 -10.72 -10.10 10.40
C LYS A 234 -10.70 -11.52 9.83
N GLU A 235 -11.52 -12.42 10.37
CA GLU A 235 -11.61 -13.81 9.87
C GLU A 235 -12.19 -13.88 8.45
N GLN A 236 -13.19 -13.04 8.16
CA GLN A 236 -13.72 -12.91 6.79
C GLN A 236 -12.67 -12.33 5.85
N LEU A 237 -11.95 -11.29 6.29
CA LEU A 237 -10.89 -10.67 5.50
C LEU A 237 -9.80 -11.69 5.15
N VAL A 238 -9.29 -12.47 6.10
CA VAL A 238 -8.23 -13.44 5.78
C VAL A 238 -8.68 -14.54 4.82
N LEU A 239 -9.96 -14.96 4.86
CA LEU A 239 -10.51 -15.88 3.86
C LEU A 239 -10.59 -15.23 2.47
N GLN A 240 -10.92 -13.95 2.38
CA GLN A 240 -10.90 -13.19 1.12
C GLN A 240 -9.48 -13.05 0.58
N LEU A 241 -8.52 -12.71 1.44
CA LEU A 241 -7.11 -12.60 1.08
C LEU A 241 -6.52 -13.94 0.66
N GLU A 242 -6.86 -15.05 1.32
CA GLU A 242 -6.42 -16.39 0.94
C GLU A 242 -6.93 -16.78 -0.46
N LYS A 243 -8.15 -16.39 -0.82
CA LYS A 243 -8.68 -16.62 -2.17
C LYS A 243 -7.88 -15.89 -3.24
N GLN A 244 -7.37 -14.70 -2.94
CA GLN A 244 -6.55 -13.90 -3.86
C GLN A 244 -5.07 -14.32 -3.85
N TYR A 245 -4.56 -14.70 -2.68
CA TYR A 245 -3.16 -15.03 -2.40
C TYR A 245 -3.05 -16.34 -1.59
N PRO A 246 -3.29 -17.51 -2.22
CA PRO A 246 -3.23 -18.79 -1.53
C PRO A 246 -1.84 -19.03 -0.92
N ALA A 247 -1.82 -19.49 0.33
CA ALA A 247 -0.60 -19.82 1.07
C ALA A 247 0.41 -18.65 1.26
N ASP A 248 -0.03 -17.39 1.13
CA ASP A 248 0.83 -16.22 1.35
C ASP A 248 0.86 -15.83 2.84
N VAL A 249 2.05 -15.45 3.35
CA VAL A 249 2.23 -15.00 4.74
C VAL A 249 1.41 -13.73 5.05
N GLY A 250 1.12 -12.93 4.04
CA GLY A 250 0.28 -11.73 4.13
C GLY A 250 -1.15 -12.02 4.60
N VAL A 251 -1.67 -13.23 4.32
CA VAL A 251 -2.96 -13.69 4.85
C VAL A 251 -2.92 -13.73 6.37
N ILE A 252 -1.83 -14.25 6.95
CA ILE A 252 -1.64 -14.28 8.40
C ILE A 252 -1.26 -12.90 8.94
N ALA A 253 -0.43 -12.15 8.23
CA ALA A 253 0.01 -10.82 8.62
C ALA A 253 -1.15 -9.84 8.77
N ALA A 254 -2.25 -10.01 8.03
CA ALA A 254 -3.45 -9.19 8.16
C ALA A 254 -4.07 -9.23 9.58
N PHE A 255 -3.86 -10.29 10.36
CA PHE A 255 -4.27 -10.30 11.76
C PHE A 255 -3.51 -9.28 12.61
N PHE A 256 -2.27 -8.95 12.25
CA PHE A 256 -1.42 -8.01 12.97
C PHE A 256 -1.70 -6.54 12.64
N LEU A 257 -2.51 -6.27 11.61
CA LEU A 257 -2.74 -4.91 11.10
C LEU A 257 -4.19 -4.45 11.30
N ASN A 258 -4.41 -3.15 11.45
CA ASN A 258 -5.78 -2.63 11.54
C ASN A 258 -6.48 -2.79 10.19
N HIS A 259 -7.72 -3.29 10.18
CA HIS A 259 -8.57 -3.34 8.99
C HIS A 259 -9.44 -2.08 8.98
N VAL A 260 -9.04 -1.13 8.15
CA VAL A 260 -9.66 0.20 8.02
C VAL A 260 -10.66 0.17 6.88
N LYS A 261 -11.85 0.71 7.13
CA LYS A 261 -12.92 0.90 6.14
C LYS A 261 -13.23 2.38 6.06
N LEU A 262 -12.96 3.00 4.92
CA LEU A 262 -13.22 4.41 4.66
C LEU A 262 -14.53 4.55 3.87
N ASN A 263 -15.38 5.47 4.31
CA ASN A 263 -16.51 5.96 3.55
C ASN A 263 -16.04 6.96 2.48
N PRO A 264 -16.79 7.16 1.38
CA PRO A 264 -16.50 8.20 0.41
C PRO A 264 -16.26 9.56 1.07
N GLY A 265 -15.13 10.19 0.75
CA GLY A 265 -14.70 11.47 1.33
C GLY A 265 -13.84 11.36 2.59
N GLU A 266 -13.73 10.18 3.22
CA GLU A 266 -12.77 9.93 4.30
C GLU A 266 -11.37 9.67 3.73
N ALA A 267 -10.34 10.02 4.50
CA ALA A 267 -8.95 9.91 4.08
C ALA A 267 -8.09 9.20 5.12
N LEU A 268 -7.03 8.56 4.64
CA LEU A 268 -6.02 7.88 5.43
C LEU A 268 -4.64 8.39 5.02
N PHE A 269 -3.82 8.76 6.01
CA PHE A 269 -2.40 9.07 5.81
C PHE A 269 -1.54 7.85 6.12
N LEU A 270 -0.55 7.59 5.27
CA LEU A 270 0.39 6.49 5.40
C LEU A 270 1.77 7.06 5.69
N GLY A 271 2.20 6.89 6.95
CA GLY A 271 3.50 7.30 7.42
C GLY A 271 4.64 6.45 6.84
N ALA A 272 5.85 7.02 6.84
CA ALA A 272 7.04 6.22 6.61
C ALA A 272 7.17 5.16 7.70
N ASN A 273 7.72 4.00 7.34
CA ASN A 273 7.96 2.87 8.22
C ASN A 273 6.68 2.24 8.83
N GLU A 274 5.51 2.52 8.26
CA GLU A 274 4.23 1.93 8.67
C GLU A 274 3.76 0.88 7.66
N PRO A 275 3.37 -0.33 8.10
CA PRO A 275 2.87 -1.36 7.20
C PRO A 275 1.43 -1.08 6.79
N HIS A 276 1.13 -1.18 5.50
CA HIS A 276 -0.20 -0.95 4.96
C HIS A 276 -0.45 -1.72 3.66
N ALA A 277 -1.71 -1.87 3.26
CA ALA A 277 -2.13 -2.43 1.99
C ALA A 277 -3.52 -1.90 1.60
N TYR A 278 -3.74 -1.55 0.34
CA TYR A 278 -5.11 -1.32 -0.15
C TYR A 278 -5.74 -2.65 -0.56
N LEU A 279 -6.97 -2.88 -0.14
CA LEU A 279 -7.64 -4.19 -0.27
C LEU A 279 -8.70 -4.17 -1.36
N SER A 280 -9.53 -3.13 -1.40
CA SER A 280 -10.64 -2.98 -2.34
C SER A 280 -11.15 -1.54 -2.40
N GLY A 281 -11.83 -1.21 -3.50
CA GLY A 281 -12.49 0.08 -3.69
C GLY A 281 -11.65 1.06 -4.51
N GLU A 282 -12.12 2.30 -4.59
CA GLU A 282 -11.51 3.33 -5.44
C GLU A 282 -11.16 4.55 -4.61
N CYS A 283 -9.97 5.10 -4.85
CA CYS A 283 -9.46 6.24 -4.10
C CYS A 283 -8.67 7.21 -5.00
N VAL A 284 -8.59 8.45 -4.54
CA VAL A 284 -7.53 9.37 -4.96
C VAL A 284 -6.32 9.10 -4.07
N GLU A 285 -5.14 8.99 -4.66
CA GLU A 285 -3.88 8.89 -3.93
C GLU A 285 -2.98 10.09 -4.24
N CYS A 286 -2.34 10.63 -3.21
CA CYS A 286 -1.25 11.59 -3.36
C CYS A 286 -0.04 11.12 -2.56
N MET A 287 1.10 11.03 -3.22
CA MET A 287 2.33 10.50 -2.63
C MET A 287 3.53 11.38 -3.00
N ALA A 288 4.58 11.37 -2.18
CA ALA A 288 5.88 11.91 -2.62
C ALA A 288 6.42 11.09 -3.81
N THR A 289 7.24 11.70 -4.65
CA THR A 289 7.85 11.02 -5.81
C THR A 289 8.94 10.04 -5.36
N SER A 290 8.56 8.75 -5.28
CA SER A 290 9.47 7.64 -4.96
C SER A 290 8.87 6.30 -5.41
N ASP A 291 9.75 5.37 -5.79
CA ASP A 291 9.43 3.99 -6.15
C ASP A 291 9.90 2.99 -5.07
N ASN A 292 10.39 3.47 -3.91
CA ASN A 292 10.85 2.62 -2.82
C ASN A 292 9.69 1.90 -2.12
N VAL A 293 9.70 0.57 -2.15
CA VAL A 293 8.67 -0.27 -1.53
C VAL A 293 9.31 -1.50 -0.89
N VAL A 294 9.12 -1.69 0.42
CA VAL A 294 9.51 -2.90 1.15
C VAL A 294 8.25 -3.73 1.41
N ARG A 295 8.22 -4.99 0.95
CA ARG A 295 7.01 -5.83 0.97
C ARG A 295 7.03 -6.86 2.08
N ALA A 296 5.87 -7.07 2.70
CA ALA A 296 5.64 -8.03 3.78
C ALA A 296 4.79 -9.25 3.35
N GLY A 297 3.99 -9.14 2.29
CA GLY A 297 3.12 -10.24 1.85
C GLY A 297 2.12 -9.79 0.79
N LEU A 298 1.19 -10.68 0.47
CA LEU A 298 0.19 -10.52 -0.61
C LEU A 298 0.88 -10.17 -1.95
N THR A 299 1.97 -10.88 -2.24
CA THR A 299 2.79 -10.56 -3.40
C THR A 299 3.63 -11.74 -3.88
N PRO A 300 3.76 -11.95 -5.20
CA PRO A 300 4.74 -12.88 -5.75
C PRO A 300 6.16 -12.27 -5.80
N LYS A 301 6.30 -10.96 -5.52
CA LYS A 301 7.58 -10.24 -5.63
C LYS A 301 8.49 -10.52 -4.42
N HIS A 302 9.76 -10.18 -4.56
CA HIS A 302 10.75 -10.29 -3.49
C HIS A 302 10.32 -9.54 -2.22
N ARG A 303 10.58 -10.15 -1.06
CA ARG A 303 10.36 -9.60 0.29
C ARG A 303 11.70 -9.47 1.00
N ASP A 304 12.14 -8.23 1.21
CA ASP A 304 13.31 -7.93 2.04
C ASP A 304 12.90 -7.91 3.52
N VAL A 305 12.79 -9.11 4.09
CA VAL A 305 12.27 -9.34 5.47
C VAL A 305 13.14 -8.66 6.52
N GLN A 306 14.47 -8.63 6.31
CA GLN A 306 15.40 -8.02 7.25
C GLN A 306 15.20 -6.50 7.29
N THR A 307 15.19 -5.84 6.14
CA THR A 307 14.93 -4.39 6.09
C THR A 307 13.54 -4.08 6.61
N LEU A 308 12.52 -4.86 6.21
CA LEU A 308 11.16 -4.72 6.72
C LEU A 308 11.09 -4.72 8.25
N CYS A 309 11.52 -5.80 8.90
CA CYS A 309 11.33 -5.92 10.34
C CYS A 309 12.21 -4.95 11.15
N SER A 310 13.30 -4.45 10.58
CA SER A 310 14.16 -3.46 11.24
C SER A 310 13.65 -2.03 11.10
N MET A 311 13.00 -1.69 9.98
CA MET A 311 12.56 -0.33 9.72
C MET A 311 11.24 0.04 10.39
N LEU A 312 10.32 -0.93 10.58
CA LEU A 312 8.97 -0.63 11.04
C LEU A 312 8.95 0.08 12.40
N THR A 313 8.00 0.99 12.57
CA THR A 313 7.84 1.74 13.82
C THR A 313 7.36 0.85 14.97
N TYR A 314 6.49 -0.13 14.66
CA TYR A 314 5.71 -0.93 15.60
C TYR A 314 4.77 -0.13 16.49
N LYS A 315 4.36 1.06 16.03
CA LYS A 315 3.35 1.86 16.70
C LYS A 315 1.99 1.18 16.64
N GLN A 316 1.30 1.19 17.78
CA GLN A 316 -0.03 0.61 17.96
C GLN A 316 -1.03 1.74 18.22
N GLU A 317 -1.22 2.62 17.24
CA GLU A 317 -2.17 3.72 17.35
C GLU A 317 -3.57 3.28 16.90
N CYS A 318 -4.60 3.70 17.64
CA CYS A 318 -5.98 3.62 17.14
C CYS A 318 -6.11 4.68 16.04
N GLN A 319 -6.18 4.26 14.78
CA GLN A 319 -6.53 5.17 13.68
C GLN A 319 -8.01 5.53 13.84
N GLN A 320 -8.27 6.71 14.41
CA GLN A 320 -9.59 7.36 14.39
C GLN A 320 -9.72 8.23 13.15
#